data_AF-A0A0K1RL21-F1
#
_entry.id   AF-A0A0K1RL21-F1
#
_cell.length_a   1.000
_cell.length_b   1.000
_cell.length_c   1.000
_cell.angle_alpha   90.00
_cell.angle_beta   90.00
_cell.angle_gamma   90.00
#
_symmetry.space_group_name_H-M   'P 1'
#
loop_
_entity.id
_entity.type
_entity.pdbx_description
1 polymer ?
#
loop_
_entity_poly.entity_id
_entity_poly.type
_entity_poly.pdbx_seq_one_letter_code
_entity_poly.pdbx_strand_id
1 'polypeptide(L)'
;MAQPPQWKAMYQYVAIRAHDGCARVEESVAAARRELASPLVLDTRNAAGSYTLLHSAMTHVEHASGCLSGVIFSMLVAELLALHGCGAVPSRPVAGIGDLRRDRDDHDEWLALSRLEAAREQAQDALRGVEGTFTLLASVRFMLHSRTADAAGRRQVMEEQLHAAAVELQAVVGSVANMSALAFLATQPAIRNRIQ
;
A
#
# COMPACT_ATOMS: atom_id res chain seq x y z
N MET A 1 -36.92 -0.16 -5.20
CA MET A 1 -35.76 -0.19 -4.29
C MET A 1 -35.53 1.21 -3.78
N ALA A 2 -35.44 1.42 -2.48
CA ALA A 2 -35.10 2.73 -1.91
C ALA A 2 -33.64 3.06 -2.26
N GLN A 3 -33.33 4.33 -2.53
CA GLN A 3 -31.94 4.75 -2.74
C GLN A 3 -31.15 4.54 -1.44
N PRO A 4 -29.88 4.09 -1.52
CA PRO A 4 -29.05 3.97 -0.33
C PRO A 4 -28.87 5.35 0.33
N PRO A 5 -28.74 5.40 1.67
CA PRO A 5 -28.41 6.65 2.36
C PRO A 5 -27.16 7.31 1.74
N GLN A 6 -27.13 8.64 1.69
CA GLN A 6 -26.03 9.39 1.07
C GLN A 6 -24.65 9.03 1.66
N TRP A 7 -24.59 8.76 2.98
CA TRP A 7 -23.35 8.33 3.64
C TRP A 7 -22.83 7.00 3.07
N LYS A 8 -23.73 6.07 2.73
CA LYS A 8 -23.39 4.74 2.21
C LYS A 8 -22.82 4.83 0.80
N ALA A 9 -23.38 5.71 -0.02
CA ALA A 9 -22.83 6.01 -1.34
C ALA A 9 -21.43 6.65 -1.26
N MET A 10 -21.22 7.59 -0.33
CA MET A 10 -19.91 8.23 -0.13
C MET A 10 -18.87 7.23 0.40
N TYR A 11 -19.23 6.42 1.39
CA TYR A 11 -18.42 5.34 1.92
C TYR A 11 -17.97 4.38 0.80
N GLN A 12 -18.91 3.89 -0.01
CA GLN A 12 -18.61 2.98 -1.11
C GLN A 12 -17.69 3.61 -2.15
N TYR A 13 -17.93 4.88 -2.51
CA TYR A 13 -17.09 5.62 -3.42
C TYR A 13 -15.64 5.74 -2.92
N VAL A 14 -15.44 6.05 -1.64
CA VAL A 14 -14.10 6.15 -1.05
C VAL A 14 -13.43 4.78 -0.95
N ALA A 15 -14.16 3.72 -0.61
CA ALA A 15 -13.62 2.36 -0.58
C ALA A 15 -13.19 1.87 -1.98
N ILE A 16 -13.95 2.21 -3.02
CA ILE A 16 -13.57 1.93 -4.42
C ILE A 16 -12.31 2.70 -4.81
N ARG A 17 -12.23 4.00 -4.47
CA ARG A 17 -11.02 4.81 -4.69
C ARG A 17 -9.78 4.20 -4.02
N ALA A 18 -9.93 3.64 -2.82
CA ALA A 18 -8.84 2.96 -2.12
C ALA A 18 -8.39 1.70 -2.88
N HIS A 19 -9.33 0.90 -3.37
CA HIS A 19 -9.05 -0.27 -4.21
C HIS A 19 -8.35 0.13 -5.52
N ASP A 20 -8.89 1.11 -6.25
CA ASP A 20 -8.29 1.61 -7.50
C ASP A 20 -6.86 2.15 -7.28
N GLY A 21 -6.60 2.73 -6.11
CA GLY A 21 -5.27 3.19 -5.71
C GLY A 21 -4.24 2.07 -5.58
N CYS A 22 -4.66 0.81 -5.35
CA CYS A 22 -3.77 -0.34 -5.21
C CYS A 22 -3.00 -0.61 -6.51
N ALA A 23 -3.63 -0.44 -7.68
CA ALA A 23 -3.00 -0.68 -8.98
C ALA A 23 -1.74 0.18 -9.19
N ARG A 24 -1.77 1.45 -8.75
CA ARG A 24 -0.60 2.34 -8.83
C ARG A 24 0.55 1.90 -7.95
N VAL A 25 0.24 1.33 -6.78
CA VAL A 25 1.24 0.73 -5.89
C VAL A 25 1.86 -0.49 -6.57
N GLU A 26 1.04 -1.39 -7.12
CA GLU A 26 1.49 -2.59 -7.83
C GLU A 26 2.42 -2.24 -9.00
N GLU A 27 2.02 -1.28 -9.84
CA GLU A 27 2.81 -0.78 -10.97
C GLU A 27 4.18 -0.24 -10.52
N SER A 28 4.18 0.58 -9.46
CA SER A 28 5.40 1.21 -8.94
C SER A 28 6.35 0.18 -8.32
N VAL A 29 5.83 -0.75 -7.52
CA VAL A 29 6.62 -1.83 -6.91
C VAL A 29 7.17 -2.76 -7.99
N ALA A 30 6.37 -3.13 -8.99
CA ALA A 30 6.81 -3.96 -10.11
C ALA A 30 7.93 -3.28 -10.93
N ALA A 31 7.79 -1.97 -11.17
CA ALA A 31 8.83 -1.19 -11.85
C ALA A 31 10.12 -1.15 -11.04
N ALA A 32 10.08 -0.80 -9.75
CA ALA A 32 11.25 -0.80 -8.87
C ALA A 32 11.96 -2.17 -8.87
N ARG A 33 11.19 -3.27 -8.75
CA ARG A 33 11.75 -4.63 -8.77
C ARG A 33 12.43 -4.97 -10.09
N ARG A 34 11.85 -4.55 -11.22
CA ARG A 34 12.46 -4.77 -12.54
C ARG A 34 13.82 -4.08 -12.65
N GLU A 35 13.91 -2.84 -12.18
CA GLU A 35 15.16 -2.08 -12.17
C GLU A 35 16.22 -2.74 -11.26
N LEU A 36 15.83 -3.17 -10.05
CA LEU A 36 16.74 -3.84 -9.12
C LEU A 36 17.19 -5.24 -9.56
N ALA A 37 16.37 -5.94 -10.36
CA ALA A 37 16.73 -7.23 -10.94
C ALA A 37 17.76 -7.13 -12.07
N SER A 38 18.02 -5.92 -12.58
CA SER A 38 19.03 -5.72 -13.63
C SER A 38 20.43 -5.95 -13.07
N PRO A 39 21.26 -6.80 -13.70
CA PRO A 39 22.66 -6.96 -13.29
C PRO A 39 23.48 -5.68 -13.50
N LEU A 40 22.96 -4.71 -14.26
CA LEU A 40 23.60 -3.44 -14.58
C LEU A 40 23.17 -2.30 -13.64
N VAL A 41 22.43 -2.59 -12.57
CA VAL A 41 21.87 -1.57 -11.66
C VAL A 41 22.94 -0.65 -11.07
N LEU A 42 24.13 -1.21 -10.79
CA LEU A 42 25.29 -0.48 -10.29
C LEU A 42 26.24 0.02 -11.38
N ASP A 43 25.93 -0.19 -12.66
CA ASP A 43 26.86 0.09 -13.76
C ASP A 43 26.27 1.06 -14.80
N THR A 44 24.94 1.15 -14.91
CA THR A 44 24.28 1.99 -15.91
C THR A 44 24.25 3.46 -15.50
N ARG A 45 25.03 4.32 -16.18
CA ARG A 45 25.12 5.76 -15.90
C ARG A 45 24.63 6.64 -17.06
N ASN A 46 24.05 7.81 -16.74
CA ASN A 46 23.75 8.84 -17.74
C ASN A 46 25.00 9.68 -18.08
N ALA A 47 24.85 10.64 -19.00
CA ALA A 47 25.93 11.55 -19.39
C ALA A 47 26.50 12.40 -18.24
N ALA A 48 25.73 12.60 -17.15
CA ALA A 48 26.17 13.29 -15.94
C ALA A 48 26.85 12.36 -14.92
N GLY A 49 27.00 11.06 -15.24
CA GLY A 49 27.59 10.06 -14.35
C GLY A 49 26.64 9.51 -13.28
N SER A 50 25.35 9.86 -13.29
CA SER A 50 24.37 9.37 -12.33
C SER A 50 23.86 7.97 -12.69
N TYR A 51 23.74 7.09 -11.69
CA TYR A 51 23.24 5.72 -11.86
C TYR A 51 21.74 5.73 -12.17
N THR A 52 21.40 5.45 -13.42
CA THR A 52 20.04 5.62 -13.96
C THR A 52 19.05 4.61 -13.39
N LEU A 53 19.40 3.32 -13.40
CA LEU A 53 18.53 2.25 -12.90
C LEU A 53 18.31 2.36 -11.39
N LEU A 54 19.38 2.63 -10.61
CA LEU A 54 19.27 2.85 -9.17
C LEU A 54 18.39 4.08 -8.85
N HIS A 55 18.59 5.19 -9.57
CA HIS A 55 17.78 6.39 -9.39
C HIS A 55 16.31 6.13 -9.73
N SER A 56 16.05 5.45 -10.86
CA SER A 56 14.71 5.04 -11.28
C SER A 56 14.02 4.16 -10.22
N ALA A 57 14.74 3.15 -9.70
CA ALA A 57 14.23 2.28 -8.64
C ALA A 57 13.84 3.08 -7.39
N MET A 58 14.67 4.02 -6.96
CA MET A 58 14.35 4.90 -5.83
C MET A 58 13.10 5.75 -6.09
N THR A 59 12.98 6.35 -7.29
CA THR A 59 11.80 7.13 -7.66
C THR A 59 10.52 6.29 -7.64
N HIS A 60 10.57 5.05 -8.11
CA HIS A 60 9.44 4.13 -8.04
C HIS A 60 9.08 3.72 -6.61
N VAL A 61 10.08 3.51 -5.74
CA VAL A 61 9.87 3.25 -4.31
C VAL A 61 9.22 4.46 -3.61
N GLU A 62 9.68 5.68 -3.89
CA GLU A 62 9.06 6.91 -3.37
C GLU A 62 7.60 7.06 -3.85
N HIS A 63 7.34 6.78 -5.13
CA HIS A 63 5.97 6.83 -5.68
C HIS A 63 5.06 5.78 -5.01
N ALA A 64 5.56 4.56 -4.79
CA ALA A 64 4.83 3.51 -4.10
C ALA A 64 4.48 3.93 -2.67
N SER A 65 5.41 4.55 -1.93
CA SER A 65 5.18 5.07 -0.58
C SER A 65 4.07 6.13 -0.55
N GLY A 66 4.12 7.09 -1.47
CA GLY A 66 3.09 8.13 -1.61
C GLY A 66 1.71 7.53 -1.93
N CYS A 67 1.67 6.55 -2.84
CA CYS A 67 0.42 5.85 -3.19
C CYS A 67 -0.15 5.06 -2.02
N LEU A 68 0.68 4.29 -1.30
CA LEU A 68 0.29 3.54 -0.10
C LEU A 68 -0.30 4.47 0.97
N SER A 69 0.34 5.61 1.21
CA SER A 69 -0.17 6.62 2.15
C SER A 69 -1.57 7.12 1.74
N GLY A 70 -1.78 7.39 0.45
CA GLY A 70 -3.08 7.79 -0.08
C GLY A 70 -4.17 6.71 0.03
N VAL A 71 -3.80 5.44 -0.19
CA VAL A 71 -4.69 4.29 -0.03
C VAL A 71 -5.10 4.12 1.44
N ILE A 72 -4.13 4.15 2.36
CA ILE A 72 -4.37 4.07 3.81
C ILE A 72 -5.32 5.19 4.27
N PHE A 73 -5.06 6.42 3.82
CA PHE A 73 -5.92 7.55 4.15
C PHE A 73 -7.35 7.35 3.62
N SER A 74 -7.51 6.85 2.40
CA SER A 74 -8.82 6.57 1.82
C SER A 74 -9.58 5.50 2.63
N MET A 75 -8.91 4.42 3.04
CA MET A 75 -9.51 3.38 3.89
C MET A 75 -9.97 3.94 5.24
N LEU A 76 -9.17 4.79 5.88
CA LEU A 76 -9.54 5.48 7.13
C LEU A 76 -10.76 6.38 6.96
N VAL A 77 -10.83 7.14 5.87
CA VAL A 77 -11.98 8.00 5.58
C VAL A 77 -13.24 7.16 5.35
N ALA A 78 -13.13 6.05 4.62
CA ALA A 78 -14.26 5.13 4.41
C ALA A 78 -14.75 4.55 5.75
N GLU A 79 -13.83 4.10 6.61
CA GLU A 79 -14.15 3.59 7.95
C GLU A 79 -14.90 4.64 8.79
N LEU A 80 -14.37 5.87 8.87
CA LEU A 80 -14.98 6.95 9.63
C LEU A 80 -16.38 7.30 9.11
N LEU A 81 -16.57 7.38 7.79
CA LEU A 81 -17.86 7.66 7.17
C LEU A 81 -18.91 6.61 7.53
N ALA A 82 -18.54 5.33 7.49
CA ALA A 82 -19.43 4.24 7.84
C ALA A 82 -19.79 4.24 9.34
N LEU A 83 -18.81 4.44 10.23
CA LEU A 83 -19.05 4.50 11.67
C LEU A 83 -19.96 5.66 12.08
N HIS A 84 -19.88 6.82 11.40
CA HIS A 84 -20.82 7.92 11.60
C HIS A 84 -22.19 7.63 10.99
N GLY A 85 -22.23 6.98 9.82
CA GLY A 85 -23.46 6.63 9.12
C GLY A 85 -24.32 5.57 9.81
N CYS A 86 -23.69 4.63 10.52
CA CYS A 86 -24.35 3.61 11.33
C CYS A 86 -24.72 4.11 12.74
N GLY A 87 -24.26 5.30 13.13
CA GLY A 87 -24.62 5.90 14.41
C GLY A 87 -26.05 6.44 14.39
N ALA A 88 -26.76 6.32 15.51
CA ALA A 88 -28.10 6.92 15.67
C ALA A 88 -28.09 8.46 15.54
N VAL A 89 -26.93 9.10 15.73
CA VAL A 89 -26.73 10.53 15.56
C VAL A 89 -25.47 10.76 14.72
N PRO A 90 -25.52 11.50 13.59
CA PRO A 90 -24.35 11.70 12.72
C PRO A 90 -23.15 12.38 13.39
N SER A 91 -23.31 13.04 14.54
CA SER A 91 -22.20 13.65 15.31
C SER A 91 -21.61 12.73 16.37
N ARG A 92 -22.15 11.51 16.53
CA ARG A 92 -21.70 10.49 17.49
C ARG A 92 -21.44 9.19 16.74
N PRO A 93 -20.21 8.94 16.27
CA PRO A 93 -19.90 7.69 15.61
C PRO A 93 -20.14 6.50 16.54
N VAL A 94 -20.44 5.35 15.93
CA VAL A 94 -20.32 4.07 16.61
C VAL A 94 -18.87 3.94 17.12
N ALA A 95 -18.70 3.56 18.39
CA ALA A 95 -17.41 3.64 19.08
C ALA A 95 -16.32 2.76 18.46
N GLY A 96 -16.71 1.68 17.77
CA GLY A 96 -15.81 0.90 16.93
C GLY A 96 -16.53 -0.11 16.06
N ILE A 97 -15.79 -0.70 15.11
CA ILE A 97 -16.32 -1.69 14.16
C ILE A 97 -17.01 -2.85 14.90
N GLY A 98 -16.43 -3.32 16.02
CA GLY A 98 -16.97 -4.44 16.80
C GLY A 98 -18.37 -4.22 17.38
N ASP A 99 -18.82 -2.97 17.56
CA ASP A 99 -20.14 -2.67 18.08
C ASP A 99 -21.25 -2.85 17.02
N LEU A 100 -20.92 -2.71 15.74
CA LEU A 100 -21.83 -2.99 14.62
C LEU A 100 -22.23 -4.47 14.54
N ARG A 101 -21.37 -5.38 15.03
CA ARG A 101 -21.62 -6.83 15.00
C ARG A 101 -22.87 -7.24 15.77
N ARG A 102 -23.28 -6.43 16.77
CA ARG A 102 -24.40 -6.75 17.66
C ARG A 102 -25.76 -6.45 17.02
N ASP A 103 -25.80 -5.58 16.02
CA ASP A 103 -27.01 -5.27 15.28
C ASP A 103 -27.11 -6.16 14.03
N ARG A 104 -28.32 -6.69 13.78
CA ARG A 104 -28.55 -7.61 12.66
C ARG A 104 -28.63 -6.88 11.32
N ASP A 105 -28.99 -5.60 11.37
CA ASP A 105 -29.17 -4.76 10.18
C ASP A 105 -27.84 -4.17 9.68
N ASP A 106 -26.82 -4.07 10.54
CA ASP A 106 -25.49 -3.53 10.24
C ASP A 106 -24.42 -4.62 9.99
N HIS A 107 -24.82 -5.88 9.82
CA HIS A 107 -23.89 -6.99 9.67
C HIS A 107 -23.02 -6.88 8.41
N ASP A 108 -23.59 -6.35 7.31
CA ASP A 108 -22.88 -6.16 6.06
C ASP A 108 -21.81 -5.06 6.20
N GLU A 109 -22.16 -3.97 6.88
CA GLU A 109 -21.28 -2.86 7.22
C GLU A 109 -20.14 -3.32 8.15
N TRP A 110 -20.46 -4.09 9.20
CA TRP A 110 -19.45 -4.70 10.07
C TRP A 110 -18.42 -5.50 9.25
N LEU A 111 -18.89 -6.41 8.39
CA LEU A 111 -18.02 -7.27 7.59
C LEU A 111 -17.17 -6.46 6.61
N ALA A 112 -17.75 -5.45 5.97
CA ALA A 112 -17.05 -4.59 5.04
C ALA A 112 -15.98 -3.74 5.74
N LEU A 113 -16.26 -3.22 6.94
CA LEU A 113 -15.30 -2.47 7.74
C LEU A 113 -14.17 -3.35 8.29
N SER A 114 -14.47 -4.56 8.77
CA SER A 114 -13.41 -5.50 9.17
C SER A 114 -12.46 -5.85 8.02
N ARG A 115 -12.98 -5.91 6.78
CA ARG A 115 -12.12 -6.10 5.59
C ARG A 115 -11.27 -4.88 5.29
N LEU A 116 -11.80 -3.67 5.42
CA LEU A 116 -11.01 -2.43 5.25
C LEU A 116 -9.94 -2.27 6.32
N GLU A 117 -10.25 -2.64 7.57
CA GLU A 117 -9.29 -2.64 8.67
C GLU A 117 -8.12 -3.60 8.37
N ALA A 118 -8.43 -4.85 7.98
CA ALA A 118 -7.41 -5.81 7.58
C ALA A 118 -6.64 -5.35 6.33
N ALA A 119 -7.31 -4.73 5.34
CA ALA A 119 -6.63 -4.16 4.16
C ALA A 119 -5.64 -3.07 4.56
N ARG A 120 -6.01 -2.21 5.51
CA ARG A 120 -5.17 -1.14 6.05
C ARG A 120 -3.95 -1.70 6.80
N GLU A 121 -4.10 -2.78 7.56
CA GLU A 121 -2.96 -3.45 8.20
C GLU A 121 -1.95 -3.95 7.16
N GLN A 122 -2.44 -4.61 6.10
CA GLN A 122 -1.60 -5.03 4.97
C GLN A 122 -0.94 -3.83 4.26
N ALA A 123 -1.66 -2.72 4.11
CA ALA A 123 -1.12 -1.49 3.54
C ALA A 123 0.01 -0.89 4.40
N GLN A 124 -0.12 -0.95 5.73
CA GLN A 124 0.92 -0.49 6.66
C GLN A 124 2.15 -1.38 6.61
N ASP A 125 1.98 -2.70 6.52
CA ASP A 125 3.11 -3.63 6.33
C ASP A 125 3.82 -3.37 5.00
N ALA A 126 3.06 -3.17 3.91
CA ALA A 126 3.61 -2.78 2.62
C ALA A 126 4.39 -1.46 2.72
N LEU A 127 3.87 -0.46 3.43
CA LEU A 127 4.53 0.83 3.61
C LEU A 127 5.87 0.67 4.35
N ARG A 128 5.91 -0.11 5.43
CA ARG A 128 7.16 -0.42 6.15
C ARG A 128 8.18 -1.10 5.24
N GLY A 129 7.76 -2.05 4.41
CA GLY A 129 8.66 -2.71 3.46
C GLY A 129 9.21 -1.76 2.39
N VAL A 130 8.39 -0.84 1.88
CA VAL A 130 8.80 0.21 0.93
C VAL A 130 9.79 1.19 1.59
N GLU A 131 9.55 1.61 2.83
CA GLU A 131 10.48 2.47 3.60
C GLU A 131 11.80 1.77 3.92
N GLY A 132 11.74 0.47 4.25
CA GLY A 132 12.92 -0.38 4.43
C GLY A 132 13.74 -0.47 3.14
N THR A 133 13.08 -0.75 2.01
CA THR A 133 13.70 -0.73 0.67
C THR A 133 14.37 0.62 0.39
N PHE A 134 13.68 1.74 0.65
CA PHE A 134 14.23 3.07 0.43
C PHE A 134 15.52 3.28 1.22
N THR A 135 15.55 2.85 2.48
CA THR A 135 16.73 2.96 3.36
C THR A 135 17.92 2.15 2.84
N LEU A 136 17.68 0.93 2.34
CA LEU A 136 18.69 0.07 1.73
C LEU A 136 19.26 0.72 0.46
N LEU A 137 18.40 1.22 -0.43
CA LEU A 137 18.82 1.91 -1.66
C LEU A 137 19.55 3.23 -1.38
N ALA A 138 19.11 3.97 -0.36
CA ALA A 138 19.80 5.18 0.09
C ALA A 138 21.21 4.87 0.61
N SER A 139 21.40 3.73 1.27
CA SER A 139 22.71 3.26 1.73
C SER A 139 23.63 2.90 0.55
N VAL A 140 23.09 2.24 -0.48
CA VAL A 140 23.81 2.00 -1.75
C VAL A 140 24.21 3.33 -2.40
N ARG A 141 23.26 4.26 -2.52
CA ARG A 141 23.52 5.60 -3.06
C ARG A 141 24.63 6.30 -2.27
N PHE A 142 24.62 6.22 -0.94
CA PHE A 142 25.67 6.79 -0.10
C PHE A 142 27.05 6.16 -0.38
N MET A 143 27.14 4.83 -0.44
CA MET A 143 28.39 4.11 -0.76
C MET A 143 28.94 4.44 -2.15
N LEU A 144 28.07 4.74 -3.12
CA LEU A 144 28.48 5.16 -4.47
C LEU A 144 29.10 6.56 -4.50
N HIS A 145 28.73 7.44 -3.56
CA HIS A 145 29.24 8.81 -3.46
C HIS A 145 30.34 8.97 -2.39
N SER A 146 30.71 7.88 -1.70
CA SER A 146 31.74 7.94 -0.66
C SER A 146 33.11 8.18 -1.29
N ARG A 147 33.98 8.90 -0.56
CA ARG A 147 35.38 9.17 -0.99
C ARG A 147 36.28 7.94 -0.93
N THR A 148 35.81 6.84 -0.34
CA THR A 148 36.52 5.56 -0.20
C THR A 148 36.08 4.58 -1.28
N ALA A 149 36.19 5.00 -2.54
CA ALA A 149 35.71 4.21 -3.67
C ALA A 149 36.41 2.84 -3.80
N ASP A 150 37.64 2.74 -3.32
CA ASP A 150 38.48 1.53 -3.46
C ASP A 150 38.48 0.66 -2.19
N ALA A 151 37.58 0.93 -1.23
CA ALA A 151 37.46 0.09 -0.05
C ALA A 151 37.11 -1.36 -0.47
N ALA A 152 37.97 -2.31 -0.05
CA ALA A 152 37.78 -3.72 -0.31
C ALA A 152 36.39 -4.19 0.19
N GLY A 153 35.69 -4.98 -0.62
CA GLY A 153 34.36 -5.51 -0.27
C GLY A 153 33.19 -4.53 -0.43
N ARG A 154 33.41 -3.24 -0.74
CA ARG A 154 32.32 -2.26 -0.92
C ARG A 154 31.27 -2.71 -1.94
N ARG A 155 31.71 -3.24 -3.09
CA ARG A 155 30.78 -3.71 -4.13
C ARG A 155 29.93 -4.87 -3.63
N GLN A 156 30.52 -5.82 -2.94
CA GLN A 156 29.79 -6.94 -2.33
C GLN A 156 28.74 -6.43 -1.34
N VAL A 157 29.08 -5.49 -0.46
CA VAL A 157 28.12 -4.89 0.47
C VAL A 157 26.98 -4.20 -0.29
N MET A 158 27.26 -3.45 -1.35
CA MET A 158 26.20 -2.84 -2.17
C MET A 158 25.29 -3.89 -2.81
N GLU A 159 25.84 -4.98 -3.32
CA GLU A 159 25.08 -6.09 -3.91
C GLU A 159 24.21 -6.79 -2.85
N GLU A 160 24.72 -6.97 -1.62
CA GLU A 160 23.95 -7.50 -0.49
C GLU A 160 22.77 -6.59 -0.11
N GLN A 161 22.99 -5.27 -0.08
CA GLN A 161 21.93 -4.28 0.19
C GLN A 161 20.86 -4.27 -0.92
N LEU A 162 21.27 -4.38 -2.19
CA LEU A 162 20.35 -4.49 -3.33
C LEU A 162 19.53 -5.78 -3.27
N HIS A 163 20.16 -6.89 -2.90
CA HIS A 163 19.48 -8.16 -2.70
C HIS A 163 18.45 -8.08 -1.58
N ALA A 164 18.83 -7.50 -0.43
CA ALA A 164 17.91 -7.27 0.68
C ALA A 164 16.73 -6.37 0.26
N ALA A 165 16.99 -5.31 -0.50
CA ALA A 165 15.95 -4.42 -1.03
C ALA A 165 14.98 -5.17 -1.96
N ALA A 166 15.49 -6.07 -2.80
CA ALA A 166 14.65 -6.91 -3.66
C ALA A 166 13.76 -7.89 -2.86
N VAL A 167 14.27 -8.44 -1.75
CA VAL A 167 13.52 -9.31 -0.83
C VAL A 167 12.40 -8.53 -0.13
N GLU A 168 12.70 -7.33 0.40
CA GLU A 168 11.69 -6.44 1.00
C GLU A 168 10.56 -6.13 0.00
N LEU A 169 10.91 -5.71 -1.23
CA LEU A 169 9.91 -5.45 -2.26
C LEU A 169 9.09 -6.70 -2.64
N GLN A 170 9.66 -7.91 -2.54
CA GLN A 170 8.91 -9.14 -2.77
C GLN A 170 7.87 -9.39 -1.67
N ALA A 171 8.17 -9.06 -0.42
CA ALA A 171 7.20 -9.11 0.67
C ALA A 171 6.09 -8.07 0.46
N VAL A 172 6.45 -6.85 0.03
CA VAL A 172 5.49 -5.78 -0.31
C VAL A 172 4.48 -6.24 -1.37
N VAL A 173 4.90 -6.99 -2.40
CA VAL A 173 3.99 -7.53 -3.42
C VAL A 173 2.88 -8.38 -2.79
N GLY A 174 3.22 -9.23 -1.81
CA GLY A 174 2.24 -10.07 -1.11
C GLY A 174 1.24 -9.22 -0.32
N SER A 175 1.73 -8.24 0.44
CA SER A 175 0.89 -7.32 1.21
C SER A 175 -0.03 -6.48 0.32
N VAL A 176 0.45 -5.99 -0.82
CA VAL A 176 -0.34 -5.19 -1.77
C VAL A 176 -1.45 -6.06 -2.41
N ALA A 177 -1.15 -7.30 -2.78
CA ALA A 177 -2.16 -8.22 -3.31
C ALA A 177 -3.26 -8.50 -2.29
N ASN A 178 -2.89 -8.77 -1.02
CA ASN A 178 -3.84 -8.99 0.07
C ASN A 178 -4.68 -7.75 0.34
N MET A 179 -4.04 -6.58 0.44
CA MET A 179 -4.68 -5.28 0.61
C MET A 179 -5.71 -5.04 -0.51
N SER A 180 -5.32 -5.23 -1.77
CA SER A 180 -6.18 -5.03 -2.95
C SER A 180 -7.41 -5.95 -2.92
N ALA A 181 -7.22 -7.23 -2.61
CA ALA A 181 -8.30 -8.20 -2.51
C ALA A 181 -9.27 -7.86 -1.36
N LEU A 182 -8.76 -7.48 -0.19
CA LEU A 182 -9.57 -7.10 0.96
C LEU A 182 -10.35 -5.80 0.71
N ALA A 183 -9.72 -4.79 0.10
CA ALA A 183 -10.37 -3.55 -0.30
C ALA A 183 -11.50 -3.81 -1.30
N PHE A 184 -11.26 -4.68 -2.30
CA PHE A 184 -12.29 -5.09 -3.25
C PHE A 184 -13.45 -5.79 -2.55
N LEU A 185 -13.18 -6.77 -1.68
CA LEU A 185 -14.22 -7.50 -0.94
C LEU A 185 -15.02 -6.59 0.00
N ALA A 186 -14.44 -5.50 0.51
CA ALA A 186 -15.17 -4.51 1.30
C ALA A 186 -16.22 -3.74 0.48
N THR A 187 -16.01 -3.58 -0.83
CA THR A 187 -17.00 -2.91 -1.70
C THR A 187 -18.15 -3.82 -2.12
N GLN A 188 -18.02 -5.13 -1.91
CA GLN A 188 -19.03 -6.09 -2.34
C GLN A 188 -20.02 -6.46 -1.23
N PRO A 189 -21.31 -6.65 -1.55
CA PRO A 189 -22.28 -7.14 -0.57
C PRO A 189 -21.90 -8.54 -0.05
N ALA A 190 -22.36 -8.86 1.15
CA ALA A 190 -22.18 -10.20 1.73
C ALA A 190 -22.76 -11.28 0.81
N ILE A 191 -22.16 -12.48 0.79
CA ILE A 191 -22.55 -13.59 -0.11
C ILE A 191 -24.04 -13.91 0.01
N ARG A 192 -24.61 -13.76 1.20
CA ARG A 192 -26.04 -13.97 1.48
C ARG A 192 -26.97 -13.07 0.64
N ASN A 193 -26.51 -11.89 0.25
CA ASN A 193 -27.27 -10.91 -0.52
C ASN A 193 -26.95 -10.95 -2.04
N ARG A 194 -26.13 -11.91 -2.51
CA ARG A 194 -25.81 -12.09 -3.94
C ARG A 194 -26.65 -13.15 -4.65
N ILE A 195 -27.42 -13.94 -3.91
CA ILE A 195 -28.19 -15.10 -4.41
C ILE A 195 -29.71 -14.82 -4.35
N GLN A 196 -30.11 -13.54 -4.27
CA GLN A 196 -31.50 -13.09 -4.36
C GLN A 196 -31.72 -12.42 -5.72
#